data_AF-A0A099LBC8-F1
#
_entry.id   AF-A0A099LBC8-F1
#
_cell.length_a   1.000
_cell.length_b   1.000
_cell.length_c   1.000
_cell.angle_alpha   90.00
_cell.angle_beta   90.00
_cell.angle_gamma   90.00
#
_symmetry.space_group_name_H-M   'P 1'
#
loop_
_entity.id
_entity.type
_entity.pdbx_description
1 polymer ?
#
loop_
_entity_poly.entity_id
_entity_poly.type
_entity_poly.pdbx_seq_one_letter_code
_entity_poly.pdbx_strand_id
1 'polypeptide(L)'
;MNKKNFLMLLPLALSGVVGMANSSEISIFPGQAEQEVKFGADIKLTLKRVDEGNTGRIMDRFIEMGIDMVRVPIYATRDITDPFYDRVYRVADIAEDKGLTLFASVANGDGDLNGNLHGEVKFSDDLKCNSGCNNNIYRLNFVLYSTYLDTYLQNMELNDAAVSYLGPYNEDQADNDDYRKLWDKMDHSNYSRVGAEFWGLERSVEATPDLLDQIDVVGSHFYDDIRIAPEDYDSTWADLTDAASGAPVWFTESTRYQVDSSEMTNTRSGIEHMIPAIRGGAERVFIYQTANRLVWYNGGKRAYRFSATKQFTSNATGNVVDSSSDDLAIKTVSFIDNDHLKINITNGDTSAKVTTINLQGDYSSLGSGEQALWTESVEGELTGISFDDVSCWTMTVPANSYLQLNVPVQATQGQPSTECVHIPLPQDSALPDFDNDGIANFFDEDDDNDDVLDANDAFPFDSTESLDTDGDGIGNNADVDDDGDSVLDTDDAFPLDSTESIDTDGDGIGNSADTDDDNDGVDDAVDYLPLDAEVGVLGDLDGDHDIDAMDIQAFLRASLNGALHSVYDLNNDGQADHLDIPSLVRLCTNENCGVNE
;
A
#
# COMPACT_ATOMS: atom_id res chain seq x y z
N MET A 1 29.52 -46.48 15.98
CA MET A 1 29.16 -46.39 17.41
C MET A 1 28.21 -45.21 17.58
N ASN A 2 27.00 -45.50 18.07
CA ASN A 2 25.94 -44.63 18.59
C ASN A 2 25.47 -43.42 17.78
N LYS A 3 24.46 -43.67 16.92
CA LYS A 3 23.34 -42.74 16.67
C LYS A 3 22.46 -42.70 17.92
N LYS A 4 22.17 -41.51 18.45
CA LYS A 4 21.10 -41.30 19.44
C LYS A 4 19.99 -40.49 18.76
N ASN A 5 18.83 -41.11 18.66
CA ASN A 5 17.55 -40.50 18.34
C ASN A 5 17.21 -39.44 19.40
N PHE A 6 16.83 -38.24 18.96
CA PHE A 6 15.99 -37.36 19.75
C PHE A 6 14.72 -37.11 18.93
N LEU A 7 13.66 -37.80 19.35
CA LEU A 7 12.30 -37.61 18.87
C LEU A 7 11.75 -36.44 19.69
N MET A 8 11.65 -35.24 19.09
CA MET A 8 10.96 -34.12 19.71
C MET A 8 9.50 -34.17 19.26
N LEU A 9 8.59 -34.31 20.22
CA LEU A 9 7.15 -34.20 20.03
C LEU A 9 6.81 -32.76 19.60
N LEU A 10 6.17 -32.61 18.44
CA LEU A 10 5.40 -31.40 18.13
C LEU A 10 4.15 -31.37 19.02
N PRO A 11 3.81 -30.24 19.66
CA PRO A 11 2.43 -29.96 20.01
C PRO A 11 1.66 -29.56 18.75
N LEU A 12 0.58 -30.28 18.45
CA LEU A 12 -0.47 -29.80 17.56
C LEU A 12 -1.09 -28.54 18.20
N ALA A 13 -0.77 -27.37 17.66
CA ALA A 13 -1.64 -26.21 17.81
C ALA A 13 -2.72 -26.31 16.72
N LEU A 14 -3.95 -26.59 17.13
CA LEU A 14 -5.13 -26.23 16.35
C LEU A 14 -5.17 -24.69 16.33
N SER A 15 -4.78 -24.06 15.22
CA SER A 15 -5.16 -22.69 14.93
C SER A 15 -6.12 -22.71 13.75
N GLY A 16 -7.42 -22.79 14.07
CA GLY A 16 -8.42 -22.17 13.21
C GLY A 16 -8.30 -20.66 13.39
N VAL A 17 -7.65 -19.99 12.46
CA VAL A 17 -7.84 -18.56 12.20
C VAL A 17 -7.92 -18.42 10.69
N VAL A 18 -9.14 -18.28 10.20
CA VAL A 18 -9.41 -17.75 8.88
C VAL A 18 -9.32 -16.23 9.04
N GLY A 19 -8.38 -15.59 8.34
CA GLY A 19 -8.39 -14.13 8.09
C GLY A 19 -7.32 -13.27 8.76
N MET A 20 -6.02 -13.44 8.46
CA MET A 20 -5.00 -12.38 8.63
C MET A 20 -3.91 -12.52 7.55
N ALA A 21 -4.28 -12.33 6.27
CA ALA A 21 -3.31 -12.40 5.17
C ALA A 21 -2.69 -11.03 4.79
N ASN A 22 -3.10 -9.94 5.44
CA ASN A 22 -2.77 -8.56 5.07
C ASN A 22 -2.22 -7.71 6.25
N SER A 23 -1.58 -8.33 7.25
CA SER A 23 -0.94 -7.63 8.36
C SER A 23 0.58 -7.78 8.35
N SER A 24 1.30 -6.79 8.87
CA SER A 24 2.75 -6.82 9.07
C SER A 24 3.16 -6.09 10.35
N GLU A 25 4.39 -6.32 10.81
CA GLU A 25 4.95 -5.72 12.02
C GLU A 25 6.33 -5.11 11.76
N ILE A 26 6.52 -3.88 12.21
CA ILE A 26 7.79 -3.16 12.22
C ILE A 26 8.28 -3.04 13.67
N SER A 27 9.51 -3.46 13.94
CA SER A 27 10.18 -3.23 15.22
C SER A 27 11.28 -2.17 15.07
N ILE A 28 11.30 -1.17 15.95
CA ILE A 28 12.29 -0.08 15.95
C ILE A 28 12.95 0.02 17.33
N PHE A 29 14.26 0.20 17.38
CA PHE A 29 15.04 0.31 18.62
C PHE A 29 15.66 1.72 18.77
N PRO A 30 14.91 2.75 19.22
CA PRO A 30 15.41 4.12 19.31
C PRO A 30 16.69 4.32 20.13
N GLY A 31 16.92 3.44 21.12
CA GLY A 31 18.13 3.47 21.97
C GLY A 31 19.38 2.85 21.34
N GLN A 32 19.28 2.23 20.16
CA GLN A 32 20.40 1.61 19.44
C GLN A 32 20.78 2.47 18.23
N ALA A 33 21.39 3.63 18.51
CA ALA A 33 21.90 4.52 17.49
C ALA A 33 23.22 4.01 16.90
N GLU A 34 23.31 4.01 15.58
CA GLU A 34 24.47 3.59 14.80
C GLU A 34 25.19 4.81 14.19
N GLN A 35 25.49 4.78 12.89
CA GLN A 35 26.15 5.87 12.16
C GLN A 35 25.17 6.93 11.66
N GLU A 36 25.68 8.13 11.40
CA GLU A 36 25.00 9.13 10.58
C GLU A 36 25.16 8.78 9.09
N VAL A 37 24.15 9.12 8.27
CA VAL A 37 24.21 8.93 6.82
C VAL A 37 24.08 10.25 6.08
N LYS A 38 24.90 10.41 5.04
CA LYS A 38 24.85 11.56 4.12
C LYS A 38 24.58 11.11 2.69
N PHE A 39 24.11 12.03 1.86
CA PHE A 39 23.76 11.73 0.47
C PHE A 39 24.62 12.49 -0.52
N GLY A 40 24.97 11.80 -1.60
CA GLY A 40 25.68 12.35 -2.76
C GLY A 40 24.84 12.25 -4.04
N ALA A 41 25.16 13.10 -5.01
CA ALA A 41 24.59 13.03 -6.36
C ALA A 41 25.64 12.59 -7.38
N ASP A 42 25.35 11.56 -8.17
CA ASP A 42 26.16 11.23 -9.34
C ASP A 42 25.70 11.99 -10.58
N ILE A 43 26.66 12.61 -11.27
CA ILE A 43 26.42 13.32 -12.53
C ILE A 43 27.13 12.60 -13.66
N LYS A 44 26.34 12.16 -14.65
CA LYS A 44 26.84 11.62 -15.91
C LYS A 44 26.58 12.60 -17.06
N LEU A 45 27.64 13.14 -17.66
CA LEU A 45 27.55 14.10 -18.78
C LEU A 45 27.24 13.46 -20.14
N THR A 46 27.21 12.12 -20.21
CA THR A 46 26.73 11.33 -21.37
C THR A 46 25.31 11.69 -21.78
N LEU A 47 24.54 12.30 -20.89
CA LEU A 47 23.22 12.82 -21.14
C LEU A 47 23.36 14.33 -21.40
N LYS A 48 23.38 14.71 -22.69
CA LYS A 48 23.39 16.13 -23.13
C LYS A 48 22.49 16.99 -22.23
N ARG A 49 23.00 18.16 -21.80
CA ARG A 49 22.27 19.33 -21.24
C ARG A 49 22.45 19.68 -19.76
N VAL A 50 23.11 18.88 -18.92
CA VAL A 50 23.38 19.28 -17.50
C VAL A 50 24.25 20.54 -17.45
N ASP A 51 25.17 20.67 -18.40
CA ASP A 51 26.12 21.77 -18.57
C ASP A 51 25.61 22.91 -19.47
N GLU A 52 24.41 22.79 -20.07
CA GLU A 52 23.81 23.79 -20.97
C GLU A 52 23.08 24.91 -20.20
N GLY A 53 23.76 25.52 -19.24
CA GLY A 53 23.30 26.73 -18.52
C GLY A 53 22.30 26.50 -17.38
N ASN A 54 21.94 25.26 -17.08
CA ASN A 54 21.03 24.92 -15.97
C ASN A 54 21.72 24.25 -14.78
N THR A 55 23.04 24.05 -14.84
CA THR A 55 23.82 23.39 -13.79
C THR A 55 23.54 23.97 -12.41
N GLY A 56 23.54 25.30 -12.28
CA GLY A 56 23.26 25.94 -11.00
C GLY A 56 21.89 25.57 -10.43
N ARG A 57 20.85 25.53 -11.28
CA ARG A 57 19.51 25.11 -10.85
C ARG A 57 19.46 23.63 -10.47
N ILE A 58 20.24 22.77 -11.14
CA ILE A 58 20.33 21.35 -10.80
C ILE A 58 21.00 21.18 -9.43
N MET A 59 22.09 21.91 -9.16
CA MET A 59 22.73 21.91 -7.85
C MET A 59 21.82 22.46 -6.76
N ASP A 60 21.02 23.49 -7.03
CA ASP A 60 20.00 23.98 -6.09
C ASP A 60 19.00 22.86 -5.73
N ARG A 61 18.62 22.01 -6.69
CA ARG A 61 17.75 20.85 -6.43
C ARG A 61 18.44 19.77 -5.61
N PHE A 62 19.74 19.55 -5.79
CA PHE A 62 20.50 18.62 -4.94
C PHE A 62 20.57 19.13 -3.51
N ILE A 63 20.83 20.43 -3.32
CA ILE A 63 20.84 21.06 -1.98
C ILE A 63 19.44 20.97 -1.33
N GLU A 64 18.36 21.17 -2.08
CA GLU A 64 16.99 20.96 -1.59
C GLU A 64 16.75 19.53 -1.07
N MET A 65 17.49 18.54 -1.58
CA MET A 65 17.44 17.15 -1.13
C MET A 65 18.38 16.86 0.05
N GLY A 66 19.13 17.84 0.56
CA GLY A 66 20.14 17.61 1.59
C GLY A 66 21.42 16.94 1.08
N ILE A 67 21.63 16.92 -0.25
CA ILE A 67 22.87 16.42 -0.85
C ILE A 67 23.98 17.45 -0.61
N ASP A 68 25.12 16.99 -0.11
CA ASP A 68 26.30 17.82 0.21
C ASP A 68 27.53 17.48 -0.66
N MET A 69 27.42 16.49 -1.54
CA MET A 69 28.52 16.02 -2.37
C MET A 69 28.07 15.63 -3.78
N VAL A 70 28.90 15.94 -4.77
CA VAL A 70 28.69 15.58 -6.16
C VAL A 70 29.81 14.67 -6.64
N ARG A 71 29.42 13.52 -7.20
CA ARG A 71 30.29 12.62 -7.92
C ARG A 71 30.40 13.04 -9.38
N VAL A 72 31.60 13.42 -9.81
CA VAL A 72 31.91 13.92 -11.16
C VAL A 72 32.73 12.89 -11.97
N PRO A 73 32.51 12.79 -13.29
CA PRO A 73 33.08 11.72 -14.09
C PRO A 73 34.48 12.04 -14.62
N ILE A 74 35.37 11.05 -14.60
CA ILE A 74 36.64 11.04 -15.35
C ILE A 74 36.47 10.12 -16.56
N TYR A 75 36.48 10.68 -17.78
CA TYR A 75 36.30 9.93 -19.02
C TYR A 75 37.64 9.46 -19.59
N ALA A 76 38.22 8.41 -19.00
CA ALA A 76 39.55 7.88 -19.36
C ALA A 76 39.66 7.29 -20.79
N THR A 77 38.56 7.23 -21.53
CA THR A 77 38.52 6.95 -22.97
C THR A 77 38.93 8.15 -23.81
N ARG A 78 38.81 9.37 -23.28
CA ARG A 78 39.12 10.62 -23.98
C ARG A 78 40.50 11.11 -23.61
N ASP A 79 41.13 11.79 -24.56
CA ASP A 79 42.33 12.57 -24.26
C ASP A 79 42.00 13.69 -23.25
N ILE A 80 42.89 13.97 -22.30
CA ILE A 80 42.64 14.96 -21.24
C ILE A 80 42.54 16.40 -21.79
N THR A 81 43.05 16.64 -23.00
CA THR A 81 42.95 17.92 -23.71
C THR A 81 41.69 18.06 -24.56
N ASP A 82 40.83 17.04 -24.58
CA ASP A 82 39.56 17.10 -25.29
C ASP A 82 38.69 18.24 -24.71
N PRO A 83 38.21 19.20 -25.55
CA PRO A 83 37.34 20.29 -25.11
C PRO A 83 36.06 19.84 -24.39
N PHE A 84 35.69 18.57 -24.50
CA PHE A 84 34.64 17.98 -23.68
C PHE A 84 34.86 18.21 -22.18
N TYR A 85 36.10 18.14 -21.70
CA TYR A 85 36.42 18.30 -20.28
C TYR A 85 36.09 19.70 -19.74
N ASP A 86 36.04 20.74 -20.58
CA ASP A 86 35.56 22.08 -20.18
C ASP A 86 34.12 22.02 -19.61
N ARG A 87 33.32 21.05 -20.04
CA ARG A 87 31.96 20.79 -19.53
C ARG A 87 32.00 20.18 -18.12
N VAL A 88 32.93 19.26 -17.88
CA VAL A 88 33.14 18.63 -16.56
C VAL A 88 33.61 19.69 -15.56
N TYR A 89 34.61 20.47 -15.94
CA TYR A 89 35.19 21.51 -15.08
C TYR A 89 34.15 22.58 -14.72
N ARG A 90 33.36 23.04 -15.69
CA ARG A 90 32.24 23.97 -15.44
C ARG A 90 31.22 23.43 -14.45
N VAL A 91 30.90 22.14 -14.52
CA VAL A 91 29.93 21.53 -13.60
C VAL A 91 30.51 21.44 -12.19
N ALA A 92 31.78 21.10 -12.07
CA ALA A 92 32.51 21.03 -10.80
C ALA A 92 32.62 22.41 -10.12
N ASP A 93 33.05 23.44 -10.86
CA ASP A 93 33.12 24.83 -10.41
C ASP A 93 31.78 25.31 -9.83
N ILE A 94 30.69 25.14 -10.59
CA ILE A 94 29.34 25.54 -10.13
C ILE A 94 28.87 24.76 -8.90
N ALA A 95 29.26 23.49 -8.76
CA ALA A 95 28.93 22.69 -7.58
C ALA A 95 29.69 23.20 -6.35
N GLU A 96 30.98 23.51 -6.49
CA GLU A 96 31.80 24.04 -5.39
C GLU A 96 31.42 25.47 -4.99
N ASP A 97 31.11 26.35 -5.94
CA ASP A 97 30.57 27.71 -5.65
C ASP A 97 29.27 27.64 -4.82
N LYS A 98 28.54 26.53 -4.92
CA LYS A 98 27.34 26.24 -4.12
C LYS A 98 27.60 25.48 -2.81
N GLY A 99 28.86 25.21 -2.50
CA GLY A 99 29.30 24.53 -1.28
C GLY A 99 29.19 23.02 -1.31
N LEU A 100 29.03 22.40 -2.48
CA LEU A 100 29.03 20.95 -2.63
C LEU A 100 30.46 20.43 -2.74
N THR A 101 30.76 19.35 -2.01
CA THR A 101 32.07 18.69 -2.07
C THR A 101 32.18 17.85 -3.35
N LEU A 102 33.39 17.72 -3.91
CA LEU A 102 33.62 16.98 -5.16
C LEU A 102 34.27 15.62 -4.91
N PHE A 103 33.65 14.58 -5.45
CA PHE A 103 34.21 13.22 -5.58
C PHE A 103 34.40 12.91 -7.06
N ALA A 104 35.64 12.75 -7.54
CA ALA A 104 35.89 12.37 -8.93
C ALA A 104 36.09 10.86 -9.04
N SER A 105 35.38 10.20 -9.96
CA SER A 105 35.60 8.77 -10.25
C SER A 105 35.56 8.47 -11.75
N VAL A 106 36.28 7.43 -12.18
CA VAL A 106 36.35 7.02 -13.58
C VAL A 106 35.00 6.54 -14.09
N ALA A 107 34.51 7.10 -15.19
CA ALA A 107 33.17 6.79 -15.67
C ALA A 107 33.14 5.57 -16.60
N ASN A 108 32.03 4.82 -16.55
CA ASN A 108 31.68 3.81 -17.54
C ASN A 108 31.02 4.47 -18.75
N GLY A 109 31.84 5.04 -19.64
CA GLY A 109 31.42 5.71 -20.86
C GLY A 109 32.46 6.70 -21.40
N ASP A 110 32.12 7.42 -22.46
CA ASP A 110 32.99 8.42 -23.11
C ASP A 110 32.44 9.85 -23.03
N GLY A 111 31.34 10.06 -22.30
CA GLY A 111 30.70 11.37 -22.18
C GLY A 111 29.71 11.70 -23.30
N ASP A 112 29.56 10.86 -24.32
CA ASP A 112 28.54 10.96 -25.35
C ASP A 112 27.41 9.91 -25.16
N LEU A 113 26.36 9.93 -25.99
CA LEU A 113 25.20 8.99 -25.86
C LEU A 113 25.58 7.51 -26.08
N ASN A 114 26.83 7.24 -26.46
CA ASN A 114 27.35 5.89 -26.58
C ASN A 114 28.13 5.52 -25.32
N GLY A 115 28.01 4.26 -24.93
CA GLY A 115 29.05 3.64 -24.13
C GLY A 115 28.59 3.23 -22.76
N ASN A 116 27.92 2.08 -22.70
CA ASN A 116 28.02 1.21 -21.54
C ASN A 116 29.40 0.51 -21.59
N LEU A 117 30.47 1.30 -21.39
CA LEU A 117 31.86 0.83 -21.49
C LEU A 117 32.30 0.36 -20.10
N HIS A 118 32.65 -0.92 -19.98
CA HIS A 118 33.12 -1.52 -18.74
C HIS A 118 34.49 -2.19 -18.93
N GLY A 119 35.26 -2.30 -17.85
CA GLY A 119 36.58 -2.92 -17.88
C GLY A 119 37.55 -2.22 -18.85
N GLU A 120 38.36 -2.99 -19.59
CA GLU A 120 39.48 -2.42 -20.37
C GLU A 120 39.09 -1.38 -21.43
N VAL A 121 37.84 -1.41 -21.92
CA VAL A 121 37.39 -0.54 -23.02
C VAL A 121 37.11 0.89 -22.57
N LYS A 122 37.05 1.16 -21.25
CA LYS A 122 36.89 2.53 -20.72
C LYS A 122 38.22 3.29 -20.57
N PHE A 123 39.33 2.64 -20.86
CA PHE A 123 40.66 3.24 -20.89
C PHE A 123 41.15 3.31 -22.33
N SER A 124 41.56 4.49 -22.78
CA SER A 124 42.17 4.68 -24.10
C SER A 124 43.40 3.78 -24.29
N ASP A 125 43.63 3.32 -25.52
CA ASP A 125 44.82 2.53 -25.86
C ASP A 125 46.13 3.31 -25.61
N ASP A 126 46.09 4.64 -25.63
CA ASP A 126 47.23 5.50 -25.31
C ASP A 126 47.65 5.41 -23.83
N LEU A 127 46.76 4.94 -22.95
CA LEU A 127 47.07 4.70 -21.53
C LEU A 127 47.64 3.29 -21.29
N LYS A 128 47.70 2.43 -22.31
CA LYS A 128 48.09 1.02 -22.19
C LYS A 128 49.50 0.77 -22.70
N CYS A 129 50.17 -0.23 -22.13
CA CYS A 129 51.49 -0.64 -22.60
C CYS A 129 51.39 -1.62 -23.77
N ASN A 130 52.16 -1.39 -24.84
CA ASN A 130 52.34 -2.36 -25.93
C ASN A 130 53.01 -3.68 -25.47
N SER A 131 53.87 -3.64 -24.45
CA SER A 131 54.47 -4.82 -23.80
C SER A 131 54.95 -4.48 -22.38
N GLY A 132 55.13 -5.49 -21.51
CA GLY A 132 55.80 -5.33 -20.20
C GLY A 132 54.91 -4.98 -19.00
N CYS A 133 53.59 -4.79 -19.19
CA CYS A 133 52.63 -4.42 -18.14
C CYS A 133 51.54 -5.50 -17.92
N ASN A 134 51.88 -6.77 -18.13
CA ASN A 134 50.90 -7.88 -18.09
C ASN A 134 50.34 -8.15 -16.67
N ASN A 135 50.97 -7.60 -15.63
CA ASN A 135 50.56 -7.73 -14.23
C ASN A 135 49.92 -6.43 -13.69
N ASN A 136 49.44 -5.58 -14.59
CA ASN A 136 48.67 -4.39 -14.24
C ASN A 136 47.26 -4.59 -14.77
N ILE A 137 46.28 -4.12 -14.02
CA ILE A 137 44.89 -4.10 -14.48
C ILE A 137 44.79 -3.51 -15.90
N TYR A 138 44.12 -4.24 -16.79
CA TYR A 138 43.92 -3.88 -18.20
C TYR A 138 45.19 -3.50 -18.98
N ARG A 139 46.37 -3.95 -18.52
CA ARG A 139 47.68 -3.59 -19.08
C ARG A 139 47.96 -2.08 -19.07
N LEU A 140 47.37 -1.36 -18.11
CA LEU A 140 47.59 0.07 -17.94
C LEU A 140 49.06 0.38 -17.69
N ASN A 141 49.55 1.42 -18.36
CA ASN A 141 50.83 2.03 -18.06
C ASN A 141 50.64 3.00 -16.91
N PHE A 142 50.97 2.60 -15.68
CA PHE A 142 50.76 3.46 -14.52
C PHE A 142 51.51 4.80 -14.55
N VAL A 143 52.57 4.95 -15.35
CA VAL A 143 53.18 6.27 -15.55
C VAL A 143 52.24 7.18 -16.35
N LEU A 144 51.69 6.67 -17.46
CA LEU A 144 50.77 7.46 -18.29
C LEU A 144 49.45 7.70 -17.56
N TYR A 145 48.95 6.69 -16.85
CA TYR A 145 47.67 6.77 -16.16
C TYR A 145 47.71 7.70 -14.93
N SER A 146 48.76 7.65 -14.11
CA SER A 146 48.95 8.63 -13.02
C SER A 146 49.07 10.05 -13.56
N THR A 147 49.90 10.27 -14.59
CA THR A 147 50.02 11.59 -15.22
C THR A 147 48.69 12.10 -15.77
N TYR A 148 47.85 11.21 -16.32
CA TYR A 148 46.51 11.56 -16.78
C TYR A 148 45.62 12.06 -15.64
N LEU A 149 45.57 11.33 -14.52
CA LEU A 149 44.78 11.72 -13.35
C LEU A 149 45.34 13.01 -12.69
N ASP A 150 46.66 13.14 -12.57
CA ASP A 150 47.31 14.38 -12.09
C ASP A 150 46.94 15.58 -12.96
N THR A 151 46.94 15.41 -14.29
CA THR A 151 46.54 16.47 -15.21
C THR A 151 45.06 16.83 -15.06
N TYR A 152 44.19 15.83 -14.83
CA TYR A 152 42.78 16.06 -14.55
C TYR A 152 42.58 16.89 -13.28
N LEU A 153 43.27 16.54 -12.19
CA LEU A 153 43.21 17.26 -10.92
C LEU A 153 43.74 18.68 -11.06
N GLN A 154 44.88 18.86 -11.74
CA GLN A 154 45.44 20.18 -12.01
C GLN A 154 44.48 21.04 -12.84
N ASN A 155 43.83 20.47 -13.86
CA ASN A 155 42.87 21.20 -14.66
C ASN A 155 41.61 21.58 -13.87
N MET A 156 41.17 20.73 -12.94
CA MET A 156 40.09 21.09 -12.00
C MET A 156 40.48 22.31 -11.18
N GLU A 157 41.66 22.31 -10.55
CA GLU A 157 42.13 23.44 -9.74
C GLU A 157 42.29 24.74 -10.57
N LEU A 158 42.74 24.62 -11.83
CA LEU A 158 42.84 25.76 -12.75
C LEU A 158 41.48 26.34 -13.16
N ASN A 159 40.40 25.59 -12.96
CA ASN A 159 39.02 26.02 -13.18
C ASN A 159 38.27 26.21 -11.85
N ASP A 160 38.99 26.56 -10.79
CA ASP A 160 38.43 26.88 -9.47
C ASP A 160 37.62 25.73 -8.84
N ALA A 161 37.96 24.48 -9.19
CA ALA A 161 37.34 23.27 -8.66
C ALA A 161 38.36 22.38 -7.91
N ALA A 162 38.10 22.03 -6.65
CA ALA A 162 38.95 21.20 -5.81
C ALA A 162 38.34 19.82 -5.56
N VAL A 163 38.94 18.79 -6.16
CA VAL A 163 38.53 17.39 -5.96
C VAL A 163 38.97 16.94 -4.56
N SER A 164 38.00 16.65 -3.69
CA SER A 164 38.27 16.22 -2.31
C SER A 164 38.43 14.71 -2.18
N TYR A 165 37.83 13.94 -3.09
CA TYR A 165 37.88 12.48 -3.12
C TYR A 165 38.18 11.98 -4.53
N LEU A 166 39.05 10.99 -4.67
CA LEU A 166 39.42 10.41 -5.97
C LEU A 166 39.25 8.89 -5.98
N GLY A 167 38.41 8.41 -6.89
CA GLY A 167 38.18 7.02 -7.24
C GLY A 167 38.84 6.67 -8.58
N PRO A 168 40.00 6.01 -8.60
CA PRO A 168 40.74 5.77 -9.84
C PRO A 168 40.18 4.58 -10.65
N TYR A 169 39.25 3.82 -10.08
CA TYR A 169 38.67 2.63 -10.69
C TYR A 169 37.20 2.57 -10.31
N ASN A 170 36.35 2.23 -11.28
CA ASN A 170 34.90 2.19 -11.11
C ASN A 170 34.36 0.90 -11.70
N GLU A 171 33.84 0.01 -10.87
CA GLU A 171 33.41 -1.33 -11.24
C GLU A 171 34.54 -2.24 -11.76
N ASP A 172 35.80 -1.89 -11.50
CA ASP A 172 36.97 -2.66 -11.95
C ASP A 172 37.57 -3.51 -10.85
N GLN A 173 38.20 -4.61 -11.26
CA GLN A 173 38.85 -5.56 -10.35
C GLN A 173 40.30 -5.17 -10.02
N ALA A 174 40.55 -3.93 -9.60
CA ALA A 174 41.89 -3.47 -9.23
C ALA A 174 42.29 -4.03 -7.87
N ASP A 175 43.49 -4.61 -7.79
CA ASP A 175 44.02 -5.17 -6.55
C ASP A 175 44.94 -4.18 -5.81
N ASN A 176 45.41 -4.59 -4.62
CA ASN A 176 46.34 -3.80 -3.80
C ASN A 176 47.58 -3.34 -4.58
N ASP A 177 48.11 -4.20 -5.45
CA ASP A 177 49.30 -3.92 -6.24
C ASP A 177 49.03 -2.86 -7.32
N ASP A 178 47.85 -2.87 -7.93
CA ASP A 178 47.41 -1.84 -8.88
C ASP A 178 47.23 -0.47 -8.22
N TYR A 179 46.54 -0.39 -7.08
CA TYR A 179 46.39 0.86 -6.32
C TYR A 179 47.76 1.41 -5.89
N ARG A 180 48.60 0.57 -5.28
CA ARG A 180 49.94 0.99 -4.83
C ARG A 180 50.79 1.53 -5.97
N LYS A 181 50.83 0.83 -7.12
CA LYS A 181 51.60 1.27 -8.30
C LYS A 181 51.10 2.59 -8.88
N LEU A 182 49.80 2.87 -8.77
CA LEU A 182 49.20 4.14 -9.19
C LEU A 182 49.57 5.26 -8.21
N TRP A 183 49.30 5.06 -6.92
CA TRP A 183 49.54 6.06 -5.87
C TRP A 183 51.03 6.42 -5.72
N ASP A 184 51.94 5.46 -5.87
CA ASP A 184 53.39 5.71 -5.87
C ASP A 184 53.85 6.64 -7.02
N LYS A 185 53.00 6.92 -8.00
CA LYS A 185 53.32 7.72 -9.20
C LYS A 185 52.53 9.02 -9.32
N MET A 186 51.47 9.19 -8.54
CA MET A 186 50.70 10.42 -8.50
C MET A 186 51.52 11.51 -7.80
N ASP A 187 51.59 12.69 -8.39
CA ASP A 187 52.22 13.87 -7.79
C ASP A 187 51.22 14.66 -6.92
N HIS A 188 49.93 14.69 -7.28
CA HIS A 188 48.87 15.27 -6.47
C HIS A 188 48.53 14.32 -5.31
N SER A 189 48.25 14.90 -4.14
CA SER A 189 47.94 14.13 -2.91
C SER A 189 46.95 14.82 -1.99
N ASN A 190 46.41 15.99 -2.37
CA ASN A 190 45.44 16.72 -1.57
C ASN A 190 44.00 16.24 -1.84
N TYR A 191 43.77 14.95 -1.66
CA TYR A 191 42.47 14.29 -1.79
C TYR A 191 42.47 13.01 -0.94
N SER A 192 41.29 12.55 -0.55
CA SER A 192 41.11 11.22 0.05
C SER A 192 40.95 10.16 -1.04
N ARG A 193 41.58 9.01 -0.86
CA ARG A 193 41.59 7.89 -1.81
C ARG A 193 40.34 7.04 -1.60
N VAL A 194 39.46 7.02 -2.60
CA VAL A 194 38.32 6.10 -2.63
C VAL A 194 38.71 4.89 -3.47
N GLY A 195 38.36 3.70 -3.01
CA GLY A 195 38.55 2.49 -3.82
C GLY A 195 37.57 1.40 -3.45
N ALA A 196 37.84 0.19 -3.91
CA ALA A 196 36.91 -0.94 -3.82
C ALA A 196 35.53 -0.69 -4.47
N GLU A 197 35.39 0.30 -5.37
CA GLU A 197 34.15 0.59 -6.12
C GLU A 197 33.76 -0.56 -7.09
N PHE A 198 33.76 -1.83 -6.68
CA PHE A 198 33.44 -2.97 -7.53
C PHE A 198 31.95 -3.00 -7.87
N TRP A 199 31.61 -3.59 -9.02
CA TRP A 199 30.23 -3.76 -9.49
C TRP A 199 29.30 -4.44 -8.47
N GLY A 200 29.82 -5.43 -7.74
CA GLY A 200 29.05 -6.27 -6.83
C GLY A 200 29.54 -6.16 -5.40
N LEU A 201 28.59 -6.10 -4.47
CA LEU A 201 28.83 -5.89 -3.05
C LEU A 201 29.72 -6.99 -2.44
N GLU A 202 29.45 -8.27 -2.72
CA GLU A 202 30.23 -9.38 -2.13
C GLU A 202 31.71 -9.33 -2.58
N ARG A 203 31.99 -8.84 -3.80
CA ARG A 203 33.38 -8.63 -4.23
C ARG A 203 34.08 -7.54 -3.44
N SER A 204 33.32 -6.51 -3.07
CA SER A 204 33.84 -5.41 -2.24
C SER A 204 34.16 -5.94 -0.84
N VAL A 205 33.29 -6.77 -0.27
CA VAL A 205 33.56 -7.46 1.01
C VAL A 205 34.85 -8.27 0.94
N GLU A 206 35.00 -9.13 -0.08
CA GLU A 206 36.16 -10.01 -0.23
C GLU A 206 37.49 -9.25 -0.40
N ALA A 207 37.49 -8.16 -1.18
CA ALA A 207 38.71 -7.45 -1.54
C ALA A 207 39.13 -6.38 -0.51
N THR A 208 38.18 -5.83 0.26
CA THR A 208 38.44 -4.69 1.16
C THR A 208 39.60 -4.91 2.13
N PRO A 209 39.73 -6.07 2.82
CA PRO A 209 40.81 -6.27 3.79
C PRO A 209 42.23 -6.09 3.21
N ASP A 210 42.42 -6.44 1.94
CA ASP A 210 43.71 -6.32 1.25
C ASP A 210 43.97 -4.89 0.72
N LEU A 211 42.94 -4.03 0.68
CA LEU A 211 43.01 -2.68 0.11
C LEU A 211 43.15 -1.57 1.16
N LEU A 212 42.94 -1.84 2.45
CA LEU A 212 42.86 -0.81 3.50
C LEU A 212 44.09 0.10 3.62
N ASP A 213 45.29 -0.38 3.28
CA ASP A 213 46.51 0.46 3.27
C ASP A 213 46.54 1.46 2.09
N GLN A 214 45.75 1.20 1.05
CA GLN A 214 45.75 1.95 -0.21
C GLN A 214 44.61 2.96 -0.33
N ILE A 215 43.59 2.87 0.52
CA ILE A 215 42.37 3.67 0.42
C ILE A 215 42.03 4.29 1.78
N ASP A 216 41.37 5.44 1.74
CA ASP A 216 40.89 6.16 2.92
C ASP A 216 39.37 5.96 3.10
N VAL A 217 38.67 5.56 2.04
CA VAL A 217 37.23 5.29 1.99
C VAL A 217 36.98 4.01 1.18
N VAL A 218 36.15 3.12 1.72
CA VAL A 218 35.70 1.90 1.06
C VAL A 218 34.42 2.21 0.28
N GLY A 219 34.52 2.25 -1.04
CA GLY A 219 33.37 2.33 -1.93
C GLY A 219 32.82 0.93 -2.24
N SER A 220 31.57 0.88 -2.69
CA SER A 220 30.97 -0.33 -3.28
C SER A 220 29.77 0.04 -4.14
N HIS A 221 29.53 -0.74 -5.19
CA HIS A 221 28.26 -0.74 -5.91
C HIS A 221 27.46 -1.99 -5.56
N PHE A 222 26.17 -1.95 -5.88
CA PHE A 222 25.27 -3.04 -5.59
C PHE A 222 24.32 -3.26 -6.76
N TYR A 223 24.89 -3.76 -7.85
CA TYR A 223 24.15 -4.04 -9.07
C TYR A 223 23.95 -5.54 -9.28
N ASP A 224 22.70 -6.02 -9.13
CA ASP A 224 22.25 -7.38 -9.47
C ASP A 224 23.29 -8.46 -9.13
N ASP A 225 23.86 -8.38 -7.92
CA ASP A 225 24.85 -9.35 -7.45
C ASP A 225 24.12 -10.64 -7.12
N ILE A 226 23.94 -11.49 -8.14
CA ILE A 226 23.20 -12.77 -8.09
C ILE A 226 23.74 -13.74 -7.02
N ARG A 227 24.86 -13.42 -6.38
CA ARG A 227 25.47 -14.18 -5.30
C ARG A 227 24.79 -13.92 -3.96
N ILE A 228 24.08 -12.79 -3.83
CA ILE A 228 23.41 -12.36 -2.60
C ILE A 228 21.90 -12.52 -2.78
N ALA A 229 21.26 -13.28 -1.89
CA ALA A 229 19.80 -13.37 -1.86
C ALA A 229 19.21 -12.05 -1.30
N PRO A 230 18.01 -11.62 -1.73
CA PRO A 230 17.40 -10.36 -1.26
C PRO A 230 17.28 -10.21 0.26
N GLU A 231 17.10 -11.31 0.98
CA GLU A 231 17.07 -11.39 2.45
C GLU A 231 18.44 -11.15 3.11
N ASP A 232 19.55 -11.30 2.37
CA ASP A 232 20.92 -11.18 2.87
C ASP A 232 21.57 -9.82 2.51
N TYR A 233 20.82 -8.88 1.93
CA TYR A 233 21.38 -7.59 1.51
C TYR A 233 21.91 -6.78 2.69
N ASP A 234 21.15 -6.71 3.79
CA ASP A 234 21.52 -5.95 4.98
C ASP A 234 22.78 -6.54 5.64
N SER A 235 22.81 -7.88 5.81
CA SER A 235 23.95 -8.58 6.42
C SER A 235 25.21 -8.47 5.56
N THR A 236 25.10 -8.49 4.23
CA THR A 236 26.28 -8.34 3.36
C THR A 236 26.84 -6.92 3.38
N TRP A 237 25.98 -5.89 3.54
CA TRP A 237 26.46 -4.53 3.78
C TRP A 237 27.15 -4.39 5.14
N ALA A 238 26.60 -5.04 6.18
CA ALA A 238 27.25 -5.11 7.49
C ALA A 238 28.62 -5.80 7.43
N ASP A 239 28.74 -6.90 6.66
CA ASP A 239 30.01 -7.58 6.42
C ASP A 239 31.05 -6.65 5.73
N LEU A 240 30.61 -5.76 4.83
CA LEU A 240 31.50 -4.75 4.22
C LEU A 240 31.98 -3.74 5.26
N THR A 241 31.08 -3.25 6.12
CA THR A 241 31.41 -2.33 7.21
C THR A 241 32.39 -2.96 8.21
N ASP A 242 32.20 -4.23 8.54
CA ASP A 242 33.14 -4.99 9.36
C ASP A 242 34.50 -5.16 8.67
N ALA A 243 34.50 -5.49 7.37
CA ALA A 243 35.71 -5.62 6.57
C ALA A 243 36.48 -4.31 6.41
N ALA A 244 35.78 -3.16 6.45
CA ALA A 244 36.37 -1.82 6.36
C ALA A 244 37.20 -1.45 7.60
N SER A 245 37.05 -2.17 8.72
CA SER A 245 37.85 -2.00 9.94
C SER A 245 37.89 -0.55 10.47
N GLY A 246 36.75 0.14 10.37
CA GLY A 246 36.56 1.53 10.80
C GLY A 246 36.89 2.60 9.76
N ALA A 247 37.27 2.21 8.53
CA ALA A 247 37.24 3.13 7.40
C ALA A 247 35.79 3.42 6.97
N PRO A 248 35.46 4.66 6.52
CA PRO A 248 34.12 4.97 6.04
C PRO A 248 33.70 4.09 4.86
N VAL A 249 32.46 3.61 4.90
CA VAL A 249 31.84 2.81 3.81
C VAL A 249 30.84 3.65 3.04
N TRP A 250 31.02 3.72 1.72
CA TRP A 250 30.18 4.49 0.81
C TRP A 250 29.52 3.58 -0.23
N PHE A 251 28.21 3.74 -0.41
CA PHE A 251 27.50 3.21 -1.58
C PHE A 251 27.65 4.20 -2.74
N THR A 252 28.69 4.01 -3.57
CA THR A 252 29.16 5.02 -4.53
C THR A 252 28.34 5.14 -5.82
N GLU A 253 27.45 4.18 -6.10
CA GLU A 253 26.42 4.28 -7.14
C GLU A 253 25.16 3.48 -6.79
N SER A 254 24.13 4.14 -6.26
CA SER A 254 22.84 3.53 -5.96
C SER A 254 21.82 3.73 -7.09
N THR A 255 21.22 2.64 -7.56
CA THR A 255 20.11 2.71 -8.53
C THR A 255 19.28 1.44 -8.58
N ARG A 256 17.96 1.59 -8.56
CA ARG A 256 17.04 0.52 -8.98
C ARG A 256 15.78 1.15 -9.58
N TYR A 257 15.75 1.23 -10.91
CA TYR A 257 14.64 1.80 -11.66
C TYR A 257 14.21 0.78 -12.72
N GLN A 258 12.93 0.45 -12.76
CA GLN A 258 12.38 -0.55 -13.67
C GLN A 258 11.83 0.16 -14.92
N VAL A 259 12.35 -0.24 -16.09
CA VAL A 259 12.18 0.46 -17.38
C VAL A 259 10.71 0.60 -17.80
N ASP A 260 9.83 -0.32 -17.41
CA ASP A 260 8.41 -0.37 -17.80
C ASP A 260 7.44 -0.25 -16.60
N SER A 261 7.88 0.37 -15.50
CA SER A 261 7.05 0.55 -14.30
C SER A 261 6.52 1.97 -14.14
N SER A 262 5.49 2.14 -13.30
CA SER A 262 4.94 3.45 -12.97
C SER A 262 5.96 4.38 -12.30
N GLU A 263 5.60 5.66 -12.19
CA GLU A 263 6.45 6.63 -11.48
C GLU A 263 6.62 6.26 -10.00
N MET A 264 5.55 5.80 -9.33
CA MET A 264 5.63 5.41 -7.92
C MET A 264 6.44 4.12 -7.72
N THR A 265 6.26 3.09 -8.56
CA THR A 265 7.07 1.86 -8.47
C THR A 265 8.56 2.15 -8.62
N ASN A 266 8.92 3.03 -9.56
CA ASN A 266 10.29 3.49 -9.76
C ASN A 266 10.83 4.28 -8.56
N THR A 267 10.00 5.17 -8.00
CA THR A 267 10.34 5.98 -6.83
C THR A 267 10.63 5.08 -5.63
N ARG A 268 9.70 4.16 -5.33
CA ARG A 268 9.80 3.17 -4.27
C ARG A 268 11.05 2.30 -4.43
N SER A 269 11.24 1.71 -5.62
CA SER A 269 12.40 0.87 -5.91
C SER A 269 13.72 1.60 -5.70
N GLY A 270 13.79 2.89 -6.04
CA GLY A 270 14.97 3.72 -5.82
C GLY A 270 15.27 3.93 -4.33
N ILE A 271 14.25 4.19 -3.51
CA ILE A 271 14.38 4.33 -2.04
C ILE A 271 14.77 2.99 -1.41
N GLU A 272 14.04 1.92 -1.73
CA GLU A 272 14.27 0.57 -1.20
C GLU A 272 15.69 0.07 -1.45
N HIS A 273 16.30 0.48 -2.57
CA HIS A 273 17.66 0.07 -2.89
C HIS A 273 18.72 0.66 -1.96
N MET A 274 18.44 1.80 -1.33
CA MET A 274 19.36 2.45 -0.40
C MET A 274 19.25 1.88 1.02
N ILE A 275 18.09 1.31 1.39
CA ILE A 275 17.78 0.86 2.75
C ILE A 275 18.81 -0.16 3.28
N PRO A 276 19.17 -1.24 2.55
CA PRO A 276 20.14 -2.22 3.05
C PRO A 276 21.51 -1.63 3.34
N ALA A 277 21.98 -0.71 2.50
CA ALA A 277 23.27 -0.05 2.71
C ALA A 277 23.27 0.81 3.97
N ILE A 278 22.19 1.57 4.17
CA ILE A 278 22.02 2.45 5.34
C ILE A 278 21.96 1.62 6.62
N ARG A 279 21.17 0.55 6.64
CA ARG A 279 21.07 -0.35 7.80
C ARG A 279 22.32 -1.21 8.02
N GLY A 280 23.11 -1.43 6.98
CA GLY A 280 24.36 -2.18 7.06
C GLY A 280 25.59 -1.34 7.39
N GLY A 281 25.43 -0.08 7.80
CA GLY A 281 26.56 0.74 8.27
C GLY A 281 27.15 1.72 7.25
N ALA A 282 26.62 1.83 6.03
CA ALA A 282 27.13 2.80 5.06
C ALA A 282 26.89 4.23 5.55
N GLU A 283 27.93 5.06 5.52
CA GLU A 283 27.91 6.46 5.99
C GLU A 283 27.51 7.43 4.87
N ARG A 284 27.56 6.98 3.61
CA ARG A 284 27.19 7.81 2.45
C ARG A 284 26.60 7.00 1.32
N VAL A 285 25.56 7.55 0.69
CA VAL A 285 24.91 6.94 -0.49
C VAL A 285 24.85 7.94 -1.65
N PHE A 286 25.39 7.56 -2.81
CA PHE A 286 25.36 8.37 -4.02
C PHE A 286 24.24 7.90 -4.95
N ILE A 287 23.29 8.76 -5.25
CA ILE A 287 22.20 8.43 -6.17
C ILE A 287 22.73 8.48 -7.60
N TYR A 288 22.82 7.34 -8.29
CA TYR A 288 23.32 7.28 -9.66
C TYR A 288 22.47 8.18 -10.59
N GLN A 289 23.08 8.89 -11.54
CA GLN A 289 22.41 9.80 -12.50
C GLN A 289 21.30 10.68 -11.89
N THR A 290 21.57 11.33 -10.75
CA THR A 290 20.55 12.01 -9.94
C THR A 290 19.75 13.02 -10.75
N ALA A 291 20.42 13.79 -11.61
CA ALA A 291 19.76 14.71 -12.52
C ALA A 291 18.76 13.94 -13.40
N ASN A 292 19.21 13.05 -14.26
CA ASN A 292 18.31 12.34 -15.17
C ASN A 292 17.12 11.65 -14.49
N ARG A 293 17.30 11.13 -13.26
CA ARG A 293 16.29 10.34 -12.56
C ARG A 293 15.30 11.16 -11.76
N LEU A 294 15.72 12.29 -11.19
CA LEU A 294 14.93 13.08 -10.24
C LEU A 294 14.70 14.53 -10.70
N VAL A 295 15.57 15.08 -11.54
CA VAL A 295 15.56 16.49 -11.95
C VAL A 295 15.60 16.62 -13.48
N TRP A 296 14.65 17.32 -14.07
CA TRP A 296 14.73 17.64 -15.50
C TRP A 296 15.99 18.47 -15.80
N TYR A 297 16.58 18.26 -16.98
CA TYR A 297 17.80 18.96 -17.42
C TYR A 297 17.68 20.50 -17.42
N ASN A 298 16.47 21.05 -17.41
CA ASN A 298 16.20 22.48 -17.30
C ASN A 298 16.12 22.99 -15.84
N GLY A 299 16.40 22.13 -14.85
CA GLY A 299 16.22 22.40 -13.42
C GLY A 299 14.78 22.21 -12.90
N GLY A 300 13.88 21.70 -13.75
CA GLY A 300 12.53 21.29 -13.36
C GLY A 300 12.54 20.03 -12.52
N LYS A 301 11.46 19.75 -11.78
CA LYS A 301 11.34 18.57 -10.93
C LYS A 301 10.61 17.45 -11.68
N ARG A 302 11.06 16.20 -11.58
CA ARG A 302 10.21 15.06 -11.92
C ARG A 302 9.28 14.84 -10.73
N ALA A 303 8.00 15.15 -10.90
CA ALA A 303 6.98 15.00 -9.84
C ALA A 303 7.00 13.57 -9.28
N TYR A 304 6.63 13.41 -8.02
CA TYR A 304 6.71 12.16 -7.23
C TYR A 304 8.14 11.68 -6.94
N ARG A 305 8.94 11.42 -7.98
CA ARG A 305 10.33 10.96 -7.83
C ARG A 305 11.17 11.95 -7.05
N PHE A 306 11.09 13.23 -7.41
CA PHE A 306 11.83 14.29 -6.72
C PHE A 306 11.31 14.48 -5.30
N SER A 307 10.00 14.63 -5.10
CA SER A 307 9.42 14.96 -3.80
C SER A 307 9.63 13.85 -2.77
N ALA A 308 9.36 12.60 -3.12
CA ALA A 308 9.57 11.45 -2.24
C ALA A 308 11.06 11.24 -1.92
N THR A 309 11.93 11.23 -2.94
CA THR A 309 13.38 11.02 -2.71
C THR A 309 13.98 12.19 -1.93
N LYS A 310 13.55 13.43 -2.21
CA LYS A 310 13.93 14.61 -1.42
C LYS A 310 13.50 14.42 0.04
N GLN A 311 12.26 13.99 0.27
CA GLN A 311 11.78 13.79 1.64
C GLN A 311 12.59 12.71 2.36
N PHE A 312 12.85 11.58 1.69
CA PHE A 312 13.68 10.50 2.24
C PHE A 312 15.09 11.00 2.61
N THR A 313 15.79 11.64 1.67
CA THR A 313 17.18 12.07 1.84
C THR A 313 17.33 13.23 2.83
N SER A 314 16.45 14.23 2.77
CA SER A 314 16.50 15.37 3.70
C SER A 314 15.99 15.06 5.10
N ASN A 315 15.21 13.99 5.28
CA ASN A 315 14.77 13.52 6.59
C ASN A 315 15.70 12.46 7.19
N ALA A 316 16.68 11.95 6.45
CA ALA A 316 17.70 11.06 6.98
C ALA A 316 18.76 11.84 7.79
N THR A 317 18.32 12.58 8.82
CA THR A 317 19.20 13.33 9.72
C THR A 317 19.25 12.68 11.10
N GLY A 318 20.40 12.81 11.75
CA GLY A 318 20.73 12.09 12.98
C GLY A 318 21.31 10.70 12.70
N ASN A 319 21.30 9.85 13.73
CA ASN A 319 21.84 8.50 13.62
C ASN A 319 20.78 7.54 13.07
N VAL A 320 21.20 6.57 12.26
CA VAL A 320 20.40 5.39 11.93
C VAL A 320 20.08 4.66 13.24
N VAL A 321 18.87 4.12 13.34
CA VAL A 321 18.48 3.22 14.43
C VAL A 321 18.05 1.88 13.86
N ASP A 322 18.32 0.80 14.59
CA ASP A 322 17.90 -0.53 14.15
C ASP A 322 16.37 -0.57 14.00
N SER A 323 15.94 -1.03 12.82
CA SER A 323 14.54 -1.11 12.44
C SER A 323 14.34 -2.26 11.48
N SER A 324 13.38 -3.15 11.71
CA SER A 324 13.12 -4.31 10.86
C SER A 324 11.63 -4.53 10.64
N SER A 325 11.29 -5.24 9.58
CA SER A 325 9.94 -5.67 9.24
C SER A 325 9.91 -7.20 9.16
N ASP A 326 8.83 -7.82 9.62
CA ASP A 326 8.59 -9.26 9.47
C ASP A 326 8.09 -9.63 8.06
N ASP A 327 7.64 -8.65 7.29
CA ASP A 327 7.14 -8.80 5.93
C ASP A 327 8.16 -8.29 4.91
N LEU A 328 8.51 -9.14 3.92
CA LEU A 328 9.51 -8.80 2.90
C LEU A 328 9.06 -7.68 1.96
N ALA A 329 7.75 -7.47 1.78
CA ALA A 329 7.21 -6.39 0.97
C ALA A 329 7.22 -5.05 1.72
N ILE A 330 7.20 -5.06 3.06
CA ILE A 330 7.32 -3.84 3.86
C ILE A 330 8.80 -3.58 4.15
N LYS A 331 9.36 -2.49 3.63
CA LYS A 331 10.73 -2.07 3.96
C LYS A 331 10.69 -0.86 4.87
N THR A 332 11.62 -0.84 5.82
CA THR A 332 11.74 0.27 6.77
C THR A 332 13.19 0.67 7.01
N VAL A 333 13.40 1.96 7.23
CA VAL A 333 14.63 2.52 7.79
C VAL A 333 14.27 3.72 8.66
N SER A 334 14.90 3.80 9.83
CA SER A 334 14.59 4.83 10.82
C SER A 334 15.83 5.62 11.23
N PHE A 335 15.63 6.89 11.57
CA PHE A 335 16.67 7.79 12.06
C PHE A 335 16.21 8.48 13.33
N ILE A 336 17.14 8.81 14.24
CA ILE A 336 16.83 9.56 15.45
C ILE A 336 17.71 10.80 15.57
N ASP A 337 17.08 11.95 15.80
CA ASP A 337 17.73 13.25 15.95
C ASP A 337 16.95 14.10 16.97
N ASN A 338 17.62 14.55 18.03
CA ASN A 338 17.02 15.38 19.09
C ASN A 338 15.66 14.86 19.60
N ASP A 339 15.59 13.57 19.94
CA ASP A 339 14.36 12.90 20.42
C ASP A 339 13.21 12.84 19.39
N HIS A 340 13.49 13.09 18.10
CA HIS A 340 12.56 12.85 17.00
C HIS A 340 12.98 11.60 16.21
N LEU A 341 12.09 10.61 16.21
CA LEU A 341 12.21 9.37 15.44
C LEU A 341 11.56 9.54 14.06
N LYS A 342 12.36 9.34 13.02
CA LYS A 342 11.99 9.53 11.62
C LYS A 342 11.91 8.18 10.95
N ILE A 343 10.70 7.71 10.72
CA ILE A 343 10.41 6.37 10.24
C ILE A 343 10.05 6.46 8.76
N ASN A 344 10.75 5.71 7.91
CA ASN A 344 10.50 5.65 6.47
C ASN A 344 10.03 4.24 6.14
N ILE A 345 8.83 4.11 5.57
CA ILE A 345 8.18 2.82 5.30
C ILE A 345 7.80 2.75 3.82
N THR A 346 8.09 1.66 3.15
CA THR A 346 7.56 1.39 1.80
C THR A 346 6.72 0.14 1.79
N ASN A 347 5.71 0.10 0.92
CA ASN A 347 4.95 -1.12 0.64
C ASN A 347 5.19 -1.58 -0.81
N GLY A 348 5.89 -2.71 -0.88
CA GLY A 348 6.26 -3.51 -2.02
C GLY A 348 5.10 -4.13 -2.79
N ASP A 349 4.00 -4.37 -2.09
CA ASP A 349 2.91 -5.25 -2.50
C ASP A 349 1.87 -4.55 -3.39
N THR A 350 1.05 -5.36 -4.02
CA THR A 350 -0.12 -4.93 -4.80
C THR A 350 -1.35 -4.64 -3.94
N SER A 351 -1.33 -5.04 -2.67
CA SER A 351 -2.37 -4.76 -1.68
C SER A 351 -1.86 -3.86 -0.55
N ALA A 352 -2.78 -3.11 0.06
CA ALA A 352 -2.50 -2.40 1.30
C ALA A 352 -2.25 -3.40 2.44
N LYS A 353 -1.45 -2.99 3.43
CA LYS A 353 -1.16 -3.81 4.62
C LYS A 353 -1.40 -3.03 5.90
N VAL A 354 -2.14 -3.63 6.82
CA VAL A 354 -2.25 -3.11 8.19
C VAL A 354 -0.93 -3.40 8.89
N THR A 355 -0.20 -2.35 9.23
CA THR A 355 1.16 -2.43 9.76
C THR A 355 1.16 -1.95 11.20
N THR A 356 1.60 -2.81 12.10
CA THR A 356 1.85 -2.46 13.50
C THR A 356 3.30 -2.00 13.64
N ILE A 357 3.53 -0.81 14.20
CA ILE A 357 4.86 -0.26 14.44
C ILE A 357 5.10 -0.30 15.94
N ASN A 358 6.14 -0.99 16.38
CA ASN A 358 6.49 -1.22 17.78
C ASN A 358 7.81 -0.53 18.14
N LEU A 359 7.76 0.37 19.12
CA LEU A 359 8.93 0.92 19.78
C LEU A 359 9.47 -0.07 20.82
N GLN A 360 10.75 -0.39 20.71
CA GLN A 360 11.45 -1.31 21.60
C GLN A 360 12.32 -0.56 22.61
N GLY A 361 12.69 -1.23 23.71
CA GLY A 361 13.68 -0.71 24.66
C GLY A 361 13.17 0.37 25.61
N ASP A 362 11.91 0.26 26.06
CA ASP A 362 11.26 1.22 26.97
C ASP A 362 11.20 2.64 26.37
N TYR A 363 10.62 2.78 25.17
CA TYR A 363 10.34 4.07 24.54
C TYR A 363 8.84 4.26 24.30
N SER A 364 8.38 5.51 24.33
CA SER A 364 7.02 5.91 23.92
C SER A 364 7.08 7.14 23.02
N SER A 365 6.05 7.36 22.21
CA SER A 365 5.80 8.68 21.61
C SER A 365 5.48 9.73 22.66
N LEU A 366 5.51 10.99 22.20
CA LEU A 366 5.10 12.17 22.92
C LEU A 366 4.26 13.09 22.02
N GLY A 367 3.00 13.29 22.40
CA GLY A 367 2.15 14.32 21.80
C GLY A 367 1.95 14.18 20.29
N SER A 368 2.25 15.24 19.55
CA SER A 368 1.96 15.33 18.11
C SER A 368 3.24 15.34 17.28
N GLY A 369 3.19 14.64 16.15
CA GLY A 369 4.24 14.59 15.15
C GLY A 369 3.69 14.90 13.76
N GLU A 370 4.36 14.39 12.74
CA GLU A 370 3.99 14.61 11.35
C GLU A 370 4.00 13.30 10.57
N GLN A 371 3.19 13.23 9.52
CA GLN A 371 3.23 12.16 8.53
C GLN A 371 3.13 12.69 7.10
N ALA A 372 3.62 11.94 6.13
CA ALA A 372 3.45 12.23 4.70
C ALA A 372 3.43 10.95 3.87
N LEU A 373 2.54 10.90 2.87
CA LEU A 373 2.27 9.72 2.06
C LEU A 373 2.48 10.00 0.57
N TRP A 374 3.16 9.09 -0.12
CA TRP A 374 3.28 9.06 -1.57
C TRP A 374 2.66 7.77 -2.13
N THR A 375 1.75 7.92 -3.08
CA THR A 375 1.16 6.83 -3.88
C THR A 375 1.11 7.23 -5.35
N GLU A 376 0.45 6.45 -6.21
CA GLU A 376 0.16 6.87 -7.60
C GLU A 376 -0.72 8.13 -7.71
N SER A 377 -1.52 8.44 -6.68
CA SER A 377 -2.46 9.56 -6.65
C SER A 377 -2.12 10.63 -5.61
N VAL A 378 -1.18 10.36 -4.70
CA VAL A 378 -0.78 11.28 -3.62
C VAL A 378 0.67 11.70 -3.79
N GLU A 379 0.93 13.00 -3.83
CA GLU A 379 2.27 13.56 -3.70
C GLU A 379 2.41 14.17 -2.30
N GLY A 380 3.21 13.53 -1.45
CA GLY A 380 3.19 13.75 0.00
C GLY A 380 3.34 15.21 0.44
N GLU A 381 2.38 15.62 1.26
CA GLU A 381 2.41 16.82 2.07
C GLU A 381 2.51 16.41 3.54
N LEU A 382 3.34 17.11 4.32
CA LEU A 382 3.43 16.87 5.75
C LEU A 382 2.15 17.34 6.43
N THR A 383 1.47 16.42 7.10
CA THR A 383 0.29 16.69 7.90
C THR A 383 0.57 16.40 9.37
N GLY A 384 0.07 17.25 10.26
CA GLY A 384 0.20 17.05 11.71
C GLY A 384 -0.70 15.94 12.20
N ILE A 385 -0.22 15.10 13.11
CA ILE A 385 -0.96 13.96 13.66
C ILE A 385 -0.62 13.73 15.14
N SER A 386 -1.57 13.23 15.93
CA SER A 386 -1.31 12.76 17.30
C SER A 386 -0.76 11.35 17.25
N PHE A 387 0.33 11.10 17.97
CA PHE A 387 0.84 9.75 18.20
C PHE A 387 0.50 9.23 19.61
N ASP A 388 -0.17 10.07 20.42
CA ASP A 388 -0.43 9.85 21.84
C ASP A 388 0.83 9.44 22.62
N ASP A 389 0.70 9.03 23.88
CA ASP A 389 1.83 8.62 24.72
C ASP A 389 1.94 7.08 24.80
N VAL A 390 2.07 6.42 23.64
CA VAL A 390 2.06 4.95 23.50
C VAL A 390 3.37 4.42 22.89
N SER A 391 3.59 3.10 22.95
CA SER A 391 4.77 2.45 22.35
C SER A 391 4.47 1.70 21.05
N CYS A 392 3.22 1.69 20.60
CA CYS A 392 2.87 1.08 19.34
C CYS A 392 1.72 1.78 18.63
N TRP A 393 1.75 1.71 17.30
CA TRP A 393 0.73 2.25 16.42
C TRP A 393 0.31 1.21 15.40
N THR A 394 -0.94 1.27 14.95
CA THR A 394 -1.41 0.51 13.78
C THR A 394 -1.81 1.48 12.68
N MET A 395 -1.45 1.18 11.43
CA MET A 395 -1.85 1.98 10.29
C MET A 395 -1.93 1.15 9.02
N THR A 396 -2.78 1.55 8.09
CA THR A 396 -2.84 0.93 6.76
C THR A 396 -1.78 1.54 5.87
N VAL A 397 -0.76 0.78 5.47
CA VAL A 397 0.24 1.22 4.49
C VAL A 397 -0.25 0.84 3.09
N PRO A 398 -0.63 1.81 2.23
CA PRO A 398 -1.24 1.51 0.93
C PRO A 398 -0.34 0.69 0.01
N ALA A 399 -0.93 -0.03 -0.94
CA ALA A 399 -0.16 -0.73 -1.99
C ALA A 399 0.77 0.24 -2.74
N ASN A 400 1.95 -0.23 -3.15
CA ASN A 400 2.91 0.54 -3.94
C ASN A 400 3.14 1.97 -3.44
N SER A 401 3.42 2.13 -2.14
CA SER A 401 3.51 3.44 -1.50
C SER A 401 4.84 3.67 -0.78
N TYR A 402 5.07 4.94 -0.42
CA TYR A 402 6.09 5.39 0.52
C TYR A 402 5.43 6.28 1.56
N LEU A 403 5.61 5.94 2.83
CA LEU A 403 5.09 6.65 3.98
C LEU A 403 6.26 7.11 4.86
N GLN A 404 6.14 8.32 5.38
CA GLN A 404 7.08 8.85 6.37
C GLN A 404 6.32 9.29 7.62
N LEU A 405 6.91 8.99 8.78
CA LEU A 405 6.48 9.47 10.08
C LEU A 405 7.63 10.23 10.76
N ASN A 406 7.30 11.33 11.42
CA ASN A 406 8.20 12.07 12.30
C ASN A 406 7.57 12.10 13.69
N VAL A 407 8.07 11.25 14.58
CA VAL A 407 7.47 10.93 15.87
C VAL A 407 8.37 11.47 16.98
N PRO A 408 7.92 12.43 17.80
CA PRO A 408 8.63 12.78 19.02
C PRO A 408 8.59 11.57 19.97
N VAL A 409 9.73 11.16 20.51
CA VAL A 409 9.85 9.98 21.37
C VAL A 409 10.60 10.30 22.67
N GLN A 410 10.39 9.50 23.71
CA GLN A 410 11.17 9.57 24.95
C GLN A 410 11.45 8.18 25.50
N ALA A 411 12.56 8.05 26.23
CA ALA A 411 12.81 6.88 27.06
C ALA A 411 11.86 6.90 28.29
N THR A 412 11.14 5.81 28.53
CA THR A 412 10.23 5.65 29.66
C THR A 412 10.94 4.96 30.83
N GLN A 413 10.47 5.21 32.06
CA GLN A 413 10.95 4.49 33.27
C GLN A 413 9.99 3.36 33.70
N GLY A 414 9.15 2.87 32.80
CA GLY A 414 8.15 1.83 33.06
C GLY A 414 7.49 1.36 31.76
N GLN A 415 6.76 0.23 31.83
CA GLN A 415 6.11 -0.40 30.68
C GLN A 415 5.06 0.57 30.08
N PRO A 416 5.27 1.08 28.86
CA PRO A 416 4.30 1.91 28.16
C PRO A 416 2.98 1.14 27.94
N SER A 417 1.90 1.86 27.63
CA SER A 417 0.63 1.22 27.24
C SER A 417 0.89 0.27 26.06
N THR A 418 0.44 -0.97 26.20
CA THR A 418 0.54 -2.00 25.13
C THR A 418 -0.62 -1.95 24.15
N GLU A 419 -1.59 -1.08 24.37
CA GLU A 419 -2.71 -0.87 23.44
C GLU A 419 -2.26 0.07 22.33
N CYS A 420 -2.20 -0.44 21.10
CA CYS A 420 -1.72 0.33 19.96
C CYS A 420 -2.79 1.31 19.48
N VAL A 421 -2.36 2.53 19.16
CA VAL A 421 -3.24 3.58 18.65
C VAL A 421 -3.30 3.49 17.13
N HIS A 422 -4.51 3.58 16.57
CA HIS A 422 -4.67 3.66 15.12
C HIS A 422 -4.28 5.06 14.61
N ILE A 423 -3.47 5.10 13.55
CA ILE A 423 -2.99 6.33 12.92
C ILE A 423 -3.61 6.42 11.52
N PRO A 424 -4.56 7.34 11.28
CA PRO A 424 -5.18 7.51 9.96
C PRO A 424 -4.19 8.07 8.93
N LEU A 425 -4.40 7.77 7.65
CA LEU A 425 -3.57 8.30 6.57
C LEU A 425 -3.88 9.78 6.29
N PRO A 426 -2.94 10.53 5.69
CA PRO A 426 -3.18 11.94 5.33
C PRO A 426 -4.40 12.17 4.43
N GLN A 427 -4.77 11.19 3.59
CA GLN A 427 -5.93 11.30 2.70
C GLN A 427 -7.26 11.01 3.37
N ASP A 428 -7.25 10.26 4.48
CA ASP A 428 -8.48 9.90 5.18
C ASP A 428 -9.14 11.14 5.78
N SER A 429 -8.33 12.14 6.16
CA SER A 429 -8.80 13.46 6.62
C SER A 429 -9.55 14.31 5.57
N ALA A 430 -9.63 13.86 4.31
CA ALA A 430 -10.34 14.52 3.22
C ALA A 430 -11.45 13.65 2.59
N LEU A 431 -11.65 12.43 3.07
CA LEU A 431 -12.73 11.57 2.64
C LEU A 431 -13.99 11.90 3.47
N PRO A 432 -15.19 11.80 2.88
CA PRO A 432 -16.43 11.85 3.66
C PRO A 432 -16.37 10.78 4.75
N ASP A 433 -16.80 11.20 5.94
CA ASP A 433 -16.93 10.42 7.17
C ASP A 433 -18.31 10.85 7.70
N PHE A 434 -19.33 10.06 7.40
CA PHE A 434 -20.73 10.46 7.50
C PHE A 434 -21.20 10.44 8.95
N ASP A 435 -20.82 9.41 9.69
CA ASP A 435 -21.14 9.22 11.10
C ASP A 435 -20.12 9.87 12.07
N ASN A 436 -18.95 10.27 11.58
CA ASN A 436 -17.85 10.94 12.30
C ASN A 436 -17.19 10.05 13.37
N ASP A 437 -17.09 8.74 13.14
CA ASP A 437 -16.37 7.84 14.04
C ASP A 437 -14.84 7.84 13.81
N GLY A 438 -14.39 8.47 12.72
CA GLY A 438 -13.00 8.59 12.32
C GLY A 438 -12.53 7.57 11.29
N ILE A 439 -13.42 6.69 10.83
CA ILE A 439 -13.28 5.84 9.65
C ILE A 439 -14.00 6.56 8.50
N ALA A 440 -13.30 6.76 7.39
CA ALA A 440 -13.95 7.39 6.24
C ALA A 440 -14.88 6.39 5.55
N ASN A 441 -15.98 6.86 4.94
CA ASN A 441 -17.03 6.03 4.36
C ASN A 441 -16.52 4.92 3.43
N PHE A 442 -15.46 5.23 2.66
CA PHE A 442 -14.89 4.24 1.74
C PHE A 442 -14.27 3.00 2.43
N PHE A 443 -13.96 3.13 3.72
CA PHE A 443 -13.35 2.11 4.57
C PHE A 443 -14.24 1.67 5.72
N ASP A 444 -15.41 2.29 5.87
CA ASP A 444 -16.44 1.87 6.82
C ASP A 444 -17.27 0.75 6.19
N GLU A 445 -17.82 -0.14 7.01
CA GLU A 445 -18.78 -1.16 6.57
C GLU A 445 -20.22 -0.81 6.98
N ASP A 446 -20.40 0.25 7.77
CA ASP A 446 -21.67 0.78 8.30
C ASP A 446 -21.59 2.32 8.33
N ASP A 447 -21.79 2.94 7.16
CA ASP A 447 -21.51 4.35 6.88
C ASP A 447 -22.35 5.34 7.74
N ASP A 448 -23.46 4.91 8.35
CA ASP A 448 -24.31 5.73 9.22
C ASP A 448 -24.54 5.18 10.64
N ASN A 449 -23.93 4.02 10.94
CA ASN A 449 -23.85 3.40 12.26
C ASN A 449 -25.22 3.04 12.86
N ASP A 450 -26.13 2.52 12.03
CA ASP A 450 -27.48 2.09 12.41
C ASP A 450 -27.61 0.58 12.75
N ASP A 451 -26.47 -0.13 12.76
CA ASP A 451 -26.31 -1.58 12.94
C ASP A 451 -26.67 -2.42 11.67
N VAL A 452 -26.91 -1.81 10.51
CA VAL A 452 -27.10 -2.47 9.20
C VAL A 452 -25.92 -2.14 8.27
N LEU A 453 -25.14 -3.17 7.91
CA LEU A 453 -23.99 -2.97 7.02
C LEU A 453 -24.43 -2.45 5.63
N ASP A 454 -23.66 -1.53 5.04
CA ASP A 454 -23.92 -0.89 3.74
C ASP A 454 -24.30 -1.87 2.62
N ALA A 455 -23.72 -3.08 2.66
CA ALA A 455 -23.96 -4.11 1.66
C ALA A 455 -25.40 -4.67 1.69
N ASN A 456 -26.11 -4.48 2.80
CA ASN A 456 -27.50 -4.89 3.01
C ASN A 456 -28.41 -3.69 3.28
N ASP A 457 -27.89 -2.47 3.19
CA ASP A 457 -28.61 -1.24 3.47
C ASP A 457 -29.03 -0.54 2.16
N ALA A 458 -30.32 -0.24 2.02
CA ALA A 458 -30.82 0.52 0.87
C ALA A 458 -30.45 2.02 0.94
N PHE A 459 -30.22 2.55 2.14
CA PHE A 459 -29.89 3.93 2.48
C PHE A 459 -28.68 4.03 3.44
N PRO A 460 -27.47 3.65 2.99
CA PRO A 460 -26.25 3.62 3.82
C PRO A 460 -25.76 4.98 4.35
N PHE A 461 -26.54 6.05 4.19
CA PHE A 461 -26.23 7.39 4.69
C PHE A 461 -27.45 8.01 5.37
N ASP A 462 -28.37 7.19 5.87
CA ASP A 462 -29.53 7.61 6.63
C ASP A 462 -29.82 6.58 7.72
N SER A 463 -29.28 6.82 8.91
CA SER A 463 -29.41 5.93 10.07
C SER A 463 -30.85 5.73 10.58
N THR A 464 -31.85 6.19 9.84
CA THR A 464 -33.27 6.03 10.12
C THR A 464 -33.98 5.18 9.08
N GLU A 465 -33.30 4.71 8.04
CA GLU A 465 -33.86 3.91 6.94
C GLU A 465 -32.86 2.85 6.51
N SER A 466 -33.29 1.58 6.38
CA SER A 466 -32.41 0.51 5.90
C SER A 466 -33.06 -0.41 4.86
N LEU A 467 -34.37 -0.31 4.67
CA LEU A 467 -35.17 -1.13 3.75
C LEU A 467 -35.90 -0.24 2.73
N ASP A 468 -35.98 -0.74 1.49
CA ASP A 468 -36.73 -0.19 0.35
C ASP A 468 -37.39 -1.40 -0.34
N THR A 469 -38.56 -1.80 0.16
CA THR A 469 -39.18 -3.08 -0.22
C THR A 469 -39.68 -3.06 -1.67
N ASP A 470 -40.19 -1.93 -2.18
CA ASP A 470 -40.68 -1.78 -3.55
C ASP A 470 -39.63 -1.23 -4.55
N GLY A 471 -38.54 -0.66 -4.04
CA GLY A 471 -37.41 -0.16 -4.83
C GLY A 471 -37.64 1.21 -5.46
N ASP A 472 -38.56 2.03 -4.93
CA ASP A 472 -38.87 3.36 -5.47
C ASP A 472 -37.87 4.45 -5.02
N GLY A 473 -37.04 4.15 -4.02
CA GLY A 473 -36.02 5.02 -3.45
C GLY A 473 -36.49 5.87 -2.25
N ILE A 474 -37.64 5.55 -1.66
CA ILE A 474 -38.12 6.03 -0.37
C ILE A 474 -38.02 4.86 0.62
N GLY A 475 -37.44 5.09 1.80
CA GLY A 475 -37.27 4.01 2.78
C GLY A 475 -38.59 3.67 3.47
N ASN A 476 -38.74 2.40 3.87
CA ASN A 476 -39.97 1.88 4.46
C ASN A 476 -40.47 2.68 5.70
N ASN A 477 -39.61 3.38 6.46
CA ASN A 477 -40.12 4.19 7.57
C ASN A 477 -40.75 5.52 7.12
N ALA A 478 -40.46 5.97 5.89
CA ALA A 478 -40.97 7.19 5.28
C ALA A 478 -41.99 6.96 4.16
N ASP A 479 -41.99 5.77 3.57
CA ASP A 479 -43.01 5.35 2.61
C ASP A 479 -44.35 5.07 3.32
N VAL A 480 -45.44 5.08 2.56
CA VAL A 480 -46.80 4.83 3.03
C VAL A 480 -47.46 3.65 2.32
N ASP A 481 -46.72 2.99 1.43
CA ASP A 481 -47.11 1.87 0.55
C ASP A 481 -45.83 1.07 0.27
N ASP A 482 -45.33 0.40 1.31
CA ASP A 482 -43.98 -0.18 1.40
C ASP A 482 -43.68 -1.24 0.33
N ASP A 483 -44.69 -1.90 -0.24
CA ASP A 483 -44.55 -2.93 -1.27
C ASP A 483 -45.07 -2.52 -2.66
N GLY A 484 -45.62 -1.31 -2.77
CA GLY A 484 -46.02 -0.68 -4.02
C GLY A 484 -47.23 -1.34 -4.71
N ASP A 485 -48.10 -2.04 -3.96
CA ASP A 485 -49.31 -2.67 -4.50
C ASP A 485 -50.48 -1.68 -4.73
N SER A 486 -50.30 -0.42 -4.30
CA SER A 486 -51.29 0.67 -4.31
C SER A 486 -52.32 0.66 -3.17
N VAL A 487 -52.12 -0.15 -2.14
CA VAL A 487 -52.82 -0.12 -0.85
C VAL A 487 -51.87 0.49 0.18
N LEU A 488 -52.36 1.43 1.00
CA LEU A 488 -51.50 2.06 1.99
C LEU A 488 -51.22 1.10 3.14
N ASP A 489 -50.03 1.11 3.74
CA ASP A 489 -49.66 0.19 4.83
C ASP A 489 -50.65 0.22 6.00
N THR A 490 -51.31 1.36 6.22
CA THR A 490 -52.31 1.52 7.28
C THR A 490 -53.61 0.79 7.03
N ASP A 491 -53.89 0.47 5.76
CA ASP A 491 -55.06 -0.26 5.27
C ASP A 491 -54.68 -1.66 4.74
N ASP A 492 -53.41 -2.03 4.78
CA ASP A 492 -52.85 -3.30 4.28
C ASP A 492 -52.58 -4.31 5.41
N ALA A 493 -53.02 -5.56 5.23
CA ALA A 493 -52.73 -6.64 6.16
C ALA A 493 -51.30 -7.21 6.02
N PHE A 494 -50.69 -7.08 4.84
CA PHE A 494 -49.36 -7.55 4.47
C PHE A 494 -48.54 -6.45 3.77
N PRO A 495 -48.20 -5.35 4.46
CA PRO A 495 -47.56 -4.16 3.87
C PRO A 495 -46.15 -4.38 3.25
N LEU A 496 -45.64 -5.61 3.22
CA LEU A 496 -44.34 -5.95 2.64
C LEU A 496 -44.46 -7.03 1.55
N ASP A 497 -45.67 -7.38 1.14
CA ASP A 497 -45.96 -8.41 0.14
C ASP A 497 -46.93 -7.88 -0.90
N SER A 498 -46.36 -7.39 -2.01
CA SER A 498 -47.11 -6.77 -3.10
C SER A 498 -48.15 -7.69 -3.80
N THR A 499 -48.33 -8.92 -3.33
CA THR A 499 -49.28 -9.89 -3.86
C THR A 499 -50.47 -10.14 -2.95
N GLU A 500 -50.47 -9.60 -1.73
CA GLU A 500 -51.53 -9.78 -0.73
C GLU A 500 -51.80 -8.47 0.00
N SER A 501 -53.07 -8.08 0.10
CA SER A 501 -53.45 -6.90 0.90
C SER A 501 -54.66 -7.11 1.81
N ILE A 502 -55.24 -8.32 1.77
CA ILE A 502 -56.47 -8.67 2.49
C ILE A 502 -56.23 -9.96 3.28
N ASP A 503 -56.59 -9.94 4.56
CA ASP A 503 -56.67 -11.08 5.48
C ASP A 503 -58.06 -11.05 6.12
N THR A 504 -58.99 -11.83 5.58
CA THR A 504 -60.41 -11.73 5.92
C THR A 504 -60.72 -12.34 7.29
N ASP A 505 -60.03 -13.41 7.69
CA ASP A 505 -60.25 -14.10 8.96
C ASP A 505 -59.25 -13.69 10.07
N GLY A 506 -58.14 -13.04 9.69
CA GLY A 506 -57.11 -12.53 10.60
C GLY A 506 -56.12 -13.59 11.08
N ASP A 507 -55.92 -14.68 10.36
CA ASP A 507 -55.00 -15.76 10.76
C ASP A 507 -53.53 -15.50 10.37
N GLY A 508 -53.29 -14.48 9.54
CA GLY A 508 -51.98 -14.09 9.04
C GLY A 508 -51.57 -14.75 7.72
N ILE A 509 -52.48 -15.38 6.99
CA ILE A 509 -52.33 -15.83 5.61
C ILE A 509 -53.23 -14.95 4.72
N GLY A 510 -52.68 -14.37 3.66
CA GLY A 510 -53.44 -13.49 2.78
C GLY A 510 -54.43 -14.27 1.92
N ASN A 511 -55.56 -13.65 1.59
CA ASN A 511 -56.65 -14.26 0.85
C ASN A 511 -56.23 -14.89 -0.51
N SER A 512 -55.16 -14.42 -1.16
CA SER A 512 -54.72 -15.05 -2.42
C SER A 512 -53.94 -16.36 -2.21
N ALA A 513 -53.44 -16.60 -1.00
CA ALA A 513 -52.65 -17.76 -0.59
C ALA A 513 -53.40 -18.68 0.38
N ASP A 514 -54.41 -18.16 1.08
CA ASP A 514 -55.33 -18.94 1.90
C ASP A 514 -56.24 -19.79 1.00
N THR A 515 -56.71 -20.90 1.55
CA THR A 515 -57.66 -21.80 0.89
C THR A 515 -59.03 -21.77 1.54
N ASP A 516 -59.19 -21.06 2.66
CA ASP A 516 -60.42 -20.91 3.44
C ASP A 516 -60.44 -19.48 4.02
N ASP A 517 -60.73 -18.51 3.15
CA ASP A 517 -60.54 -17.06 3.36
C ASP A 517 -61.29 -16.50 4.59
N ASP A 518 -62.34 -17.16 5.07
CA ASP A 518 -63.12 -16.74 6.24
C ASP A 518 -63.12 -17.76 7.41
N ASN A 519 -62.42 -18.89 7.22
CA ASN A 519 -62.13 -19.93 8.19
C ASN A 519 -63.38 -20.52 8.85
N ASP A 520 -64.45 -20.66 8.07
CA ASP A 520 -65.66 -21.37 8.47
C ASP A 520 -65.53 -22.91 8.38
N GLY A 521 -64.44 -23.38 7.76
CA GLY A 521 -64.08 -24.79 7.61
C GLY A 521 -64.33 -25.37 6.21
N VAL A 522 -64.68 -24.53 5.24
CA VAL A 522 -64.96 -24.90 3.84
C VAL A 522 -63.95 -24.26 2.89
N ASP A 523 -63.22 -25.07 2.12
CA ASP A 523 -62.27 -24.53 1.14
C ASP A 523 -62.98 -23.59 0.11
N ASP A 524 -62.39 -22.42 -0.20
CA ASP A 524 -62.92 -21.40 -1.13
C ASP A 524 -63.28 -21.96 -2.51
N ALA A 525 -62.60 -23.03 -2.91
CA ALA A 525 -62.82 -23.72 -4.18
C ALA A 525 -64.23 -24.34 -4.28
N VAL A 526 -64.90 -24.57 -3.15
CA VAL A 526 -66.25 -25.11 -3.04
C VAL A 526 -67.20 -24.22 -2.24
N ASP A 527 -66.70 -23.15 -1.64
CA ASP A 527 -67.47 -22.13 -0.95
C ASP A 527 -68.32 -21.28 -1.91
N TYR A 528 -69.52 -20.88 -1.48
CA TYR A 528 -70.37 -19.95 -2.23
C TYR A 528 -70.15 -18.48 -1.86
N LEU A 529 -69.78 -18.19 -0.62
CA LEU A 529 -69.42 -16.87 -0.10
C LEU A 529 -68.11 -16.97 0.70
N PRO A 530 -66.95 -17.12 0.03
CA PRO A 530 -65.65 -17.34 0.68
C PRO A 530 -65.16 -16.20 1.61
N LEU A 531 -65.93 -15.13 1.78
CA LEU A 531 -65.57 -14.00 2.66
C LEU A 531 -66.61 -13.77 3.77
N ASP A 532 -67.54 -14.70 3.96
CA ASP A 532 -68.66 -14.63 4.88
C ASP A 532 -68.79 -15.93 5.66
N ALA A 533 -68.13 -15.99 6.82
CA ALA A 533 -68.08 -17.16 7.69
C ALA A 533 -69.43 -17.65 8.23
N GLU A 534 -70.56 -17.01 7.88
CA GLU A 534 -71.91 -17.52 8.14
C GLU A 534 -72.40 -18.49 7.04
N VAL A 535 -71.78 -18.54 5.85
CA VAL A 535 -72.30 -19.25 4.67
C VAL A 535 -71.19 -19.95 3.86
N GLY A 536 -70.88 -21.19 4.20
CA GLY A 536 -70.02 -22.04 3.38
C GLY A 536 -70.69 -22.70 2.16
N VAL A 537 -70.84 -24.04 2.18
CA VAL A 537 -71.42 -24.79 1.05
C VAL A 537 -72.89 -24.42 0.81
N LEU A 538 -73.20 -23.84 -0.36
CA LEU A 538 -74.58 -23.42 -0.70
C LEU A 538 -75.57 -24.58 -0.61
N GLY A 539 -76.38 -24.55 0.45
CA GLY A 539 -77.45 -25.51 0.69
C GLY A 539 -77.17 -26.46 1.85
N ASP A 540 -75.97 -26.43 2.43
CA ASP A 540 -75.67 -26.94 3.77
C ASP A 540 -76.08 -25.85 4.78
N LEU A 541 -77.01 -26.18 5.68
CA LEU A 541 -77.53 -25.26 6.70
C LEU A 541 -77.35 -25.80 8.12
N ASP A 542 -76.81 -27.01 8.27
CA ASP A 542 -76.50 -27.57 9.57
C ASP A 542 -74.99 -27.76 9.84
N GLY A 543 -74.16 -27.46 8.84
CA GLY A 543 -72.71 -27.30 8.95
C GLY A 543 -71.96 -28.62 9.01
N ASP A 544 -72.49 -29.67 8.37
CA ASP A 544 -71.86 -30.99 8.31
C ASP A 544 -71.17 -31.31 6.97
N HIS A 545 -71.15 -30.32 6.07
CA HIS A 545 -70.52 -30.33 4.75
C HIS A 545 -71.13 -31.34 3.76
N ASP A 546 -72.41 -31.72 3.96
CA ASP A 546 -73.23 -32.34 2.93
C ASP A 546 -74.59 -31.63 2.76
N ILE A 547 -75.34 -32.02 1.71
CA ILE A 547 -76.67 -31.46 1.47
C ILE A 547 -77.65 -32.63 1.52
N ASP A 548 -78.40 -32.70 2.62
CA ASP A 548 -79.33 -33.76 2.95
C ASP A 548 -80.70 -33.27 3.47
N ALA A 549 -81.44 -34.15 4.13
CA ALA A 549 -82.77 -33.84 4.64
C ALA A 549 -82.76 -32.89 5.86
N MET A 550 -81.66 -32.82 6.61
CA MET A 550 -81.48 -31.93 7.76
C MET A 550 -81.37 -30.48 7.30
N ASP A 551 -80.70 -30.20 6.19
CA ASP A 551 -80.62 -28.86 5.60
C ASP A 551 -81.97 -28.33 5.17
N ILE A 552 -82.81 -29.18 4.59
CA ILE A 552 -84.18 -28.78 4.22
C ILE A 552 -84.98 -28.40 5.48
N GLN A 553 -84.76 -29.10 6.59
CA GLN A 553 -85.38 -28.74 7.87
C GLN A 553 -84.82 -27.45 8.46
N ALA A 554 -83.51 -27.23 8.36
CA ALA A 554 -82.85 -26.01 8.78
C ALA A 554 -83.33 -24.81 7.95
N PHE A 555 -83.44 -24.96 6.63
CA PHE A 555 -83.93 -23.97 5.68
C PHE A 555 -85.38 -23.59 5.93
N LEU A 556 -86.25 -24.57 6.19
CA LEU A 556 -87.63 -24.33 6.59
C LEU A 556 -87.74 -23.52 7.89
N ARG A 557 -86.84 -23.75 8.85
CA ARG A 557 -86.82 -22.98 10.10
C ARG A 557 -86.29 -21.56 9.87
N ALA A 558 -85.24 -21.41 9.07
CA ALA A 558 -84.63 -20.11 8.77
C ALA A 558 -85.57 -19.21 7.93
N SER A 559 -86.25 -19.77 6.92
CA SER A 559 -87.23 -19.06 6.08
C SER A 559 -88.41 -18.49 6.88
N LEU A 560 -88.90 -19.22 7.89
CA LEU A 560 -90.00 -18.75 8.74
C LEU A 560 -89.61 -17.57 9.65
N ASN A 561 -88.32 -17.43 9.95
CA ASN A 561 -87.79 -16.37 10.81
C ASN A 561 -87.19 -15.20 10.01
N GLY A 562 -87.18 -15.27 8.67
CA GLY A 562 -86.56 -14.26 7.81
C GLY A 562 -85.05 -14.17 7.99
N ALA A 563 -84.40 -15.27 8.38
CA ALA A 563 -82.98 -15.35 8.71
C ALA A 563 -82.17 -16.04 7.60
N LEU A 564 -82.72 -16.15 6.38
CA LEU A 564 -81.98 -16.70 5.25
C LEU A 564 -81.16 -15.61 4.57
N HIS A 565 -79.89 -15.91 4.34
CA HIS A 565 -79.03 -15.10 3.49
C HIS A 565 -79.62 -15.01 2.07
N SER A 566 -79.43 -13.89 1.37
CA SER A 566 -80.08 -13.68 0.07
C SER A 566 -79.65 -14.68 -1.02
N VAL A 567 -78.49 -15.31 -0.85
CA VAL A 567 -77.98 -16.35 -1.77
C VAL A 567 -78.86 -17.60 -1.81
N TYR A 568 -79.71 -17.76 -0.79
CA TYR A 568 -80.68 -18.85 -0.71
C TYR A 568 -81.98 -18.58 -1.50
N ASP A 569 -82.08 -17.51 -2.29
CA ASP A 569 -83.10 -17.33 -3.35
C ASP A 569 -82.76 -18.21 -4.57
N LEU A 570 -82.95 -19.52 -4.39
CA LEU A 570 -82.60 -20.53 -5.37
C LEU A 570 -83.59 -20.61 -6.55
N ASN A 571 -84.72 -19.92 -6.48
CA ASN A 571 -85.73 -19.86 -7.53
C ASN A 571 -85.69 -18.54 -8.36
N ASN A 572 -84.91 -17.55 -7.92
CA ASN A 572 -84.73 -16.22 -8.51
C ASN A 572 -86.02 -15.38 -8.59
N ASP A 573 -86.90 -15.47 -7.58
CA ASP A 573 -88.09 -14.62 -7.48
C ASP A 573 -87.88 -13.34 -6.66
N GLY A 574 -86.67 -13.17 -6.11
CA GLY A 574 -86.22 -12.02 -5.34
C GLY A 574 -86.43 -12.19 -3.83
N GLN A 575 -86.84 -13.35 -3.34
CA GLN A 575 -87.02 -13.65 -1.92
C GLN A 575 -86.46 -15.03 -1.58
N ALA A 576 -85.52 -15.09 -0.61
CA ALA A 576 -85.11 -16.35 0.00
C ALA A 576 -86.18 -16.82 1.00
N ASP A 577 -87.05 -17.74 0.57
CA ASP A 577 -88.16 -18.25 1.37
C ASP A 577 -88.50 -19.73 1.09
N HIS A 578 -89.54 -20.27 1.72
CA HIS A 578 -89.98 -21.66 1.53
C HIS A 578 -90.22 -22.12 0.07
N LEU A 579 -90.39 -21.21 -0.89
CA LEU A 579 -90.55 -21.50 -2.32
C LEU A 579 -89.23 -21.95 -2.97
N ASP A 580 -88.08 -21.76 -2.31
CA ASP A 580 -86.75 -22.19 -2.77
C ASP A 580 -86.43 -23.67 -2.49
N ILE A 581 -87.21 -24.31 -1.61
CA ILE A 581 -87.01 -25.72 -1.22
C ILE A 581 -86.92 -26.68 -2.43
N PRO A 582 -87.78 -26.59 -3.47
CA PRO A 582 -87.66 -27.45 -4.64
C PRO A 582 -86.34 -27.28 -5.41
N SER A 583 -85.70 -26.11 -5.32
CA SER A 583 -84.38 -25.86 -5.88
C SER A 583 -83.27 -26.38 -4.96
N LEU A 584 -83.41 -26.20 -3.63
CA LEU A 584 -82.50 -26.78 -2.64
C LEU A 584 -82.40 -28.31 -2.76
N VAL A 585 -83.54 -28.99 -2.90
CA VAL A 585 -83.60 -30.46 -3.11
C VAL A 585 -82.81 -30.91 -4.35
N ARG A 586 -82.54 -30.03 -5.32
CA ARG A 586 -81.75 -30.36 -6.51
C ARG A 586 -80.24 -30.24 -6.28
N LEU A 587 -79.80 -29.55 -5.23
CA LEU A 587 -78.40 -29.37 -4.88
C LEU A 587 -77.84 -30.54 -4.06
N CYS A 588 -78.72 -31.40 -3.58
CA CYS A 588 -78.41 -32.55 -2.75
C CYS A 588 -77.26 -33.42 -3.23
N THR A 589 -76.30 -33.62 -2.34
CA THR A 589 -75.07 -34.37 -2.59
C THR A 589 -75.16 -35.82 -2.09
N ASN A 590 -76.14 -36.14 -1.24
CA ASN A 590 -76.37 -37.47 -0.68
C ASN A 590 -77.70 -38.12 -1.18
N GLU A 591 -77.79 -39.46 -1.18
CA GLU A 591 -78.89 -40.20 -1.82
C GLU A 591 -80.29 -40.00 -1.19
N ASN A 592 -80.43 -39.25 -0.08
CA ASN A 592 -81.66 -39.17 0.71
C ASN A 592 -82.19 -37.75 1.04
N CYS A 593 -82.10 -36.80 0.10
CA CYS A 593 -82.76 -35.49 0.22
C CYS A 593 -84.30 -35.47 0.13
N GLY A 594 -84.93 -36.63 0.32
CA GLY A 594 -86.39 -36.75 0.25
C GLY A 594 -87.04 -36.25 1.53
N VAL A 595 -87.65 -35.06 1.47
CA VAL A 595 -88.78 -34.76 2.35
C VAL A 595 -89.89 -35.74 1.94
N ASN A 596 -90.18 -36.74 2.75
CA ASN A 596 -91.41 -37.50 2.55
C ASN A 596 -92.57 -36.51 2.66
N GLU A 597 -93.34 -36.39 1.56
CA GLU A 597 -94.51 -35.52 1.36
C GLU A 597 -95.40 -35.33 2.59
#